data_AF-A0A916VQI8-F1
#
_entry.id   AF-A0A916VQI8-F1
#
_cell.length_a   1.000
_cell.length_b   1.000
_cell.length_c   1.000
_cell.angle_alpha   90.00
_cell.angle_beta   90.00
_cell.angle_gamma   90.00
#
_symmetry.space_group_name_H-M   'P 1'
#
loop_
_entity.id
_entity.type
_entity.pdbx_description
1 polymer ?
#
loop_
_entity_poly.entity_id
_entity_poly.type
_entity_poly.pdbx_seq_one_letter_code
_entity_poly.pdbx_strand_id
1 'polypeptide(L)' 'MNKNLIKVLLIEDNQDDFVMIYDLLSQVESPKILLDWENTYETGLTVMKKINMIFVCLTIIWEKQKD' A
#
# COMPACT_ATOMS: atom_id res chain seq x y z
N MET A 1 -11.89 -14.30 9.32
CA MET A 1 -10.85 -13.88 8.34
C MET A 1 -10.94 -14.82 7.15
N ASN A 2 -11.17 -14.30 5.94
CA ASN A 2 -11.01 -15.10 4.73
C ASN A 2 -9.53 -15.44 4.63
N LYS A 3 -9.14 -16.71 4.77
CA LYS A 3 -7.72 -17.12 4.84
C LYS A 3 -6.93 -16.82 3.57
N ASN A 4 -7.61 -16.47 2.48
CA ASN A 4 -7.02 -16.21 1.16
C ASN A 4 -7.19 -14.74 0.73
N LEU A 5 -7.42 -13.81 1.66
CA LEU A 5 -7.53 -12.39 1.35
C LEU A 5 -6.49 -11.60 2.15
N ILE A 6 -5.57 -10.96 1.44
CA ILE A 6 -4.62 -10.01 2.02
C ILE A 6 -5.09 -8.60 1.68
N LYS A 7 -5.21 -7.76 2.70
CA LYS A 7 -5.44 -6.34 2.53
C LYS A 7 -4.10 -5.61 2.67
N VAL A 8 -3.73 -4.89 1.62
CA VAL A 8 -2.50 -4.11 1.50
C VAL A 8 -2.87 -2.65 1.39
N LEU A 9 -2.22 -1.80 2.19
CA LEU A 9 -2.21 -0.36 1.99
C LEU A 9 -0.86 0.03 1.40
N LEU A 10 -0.88 0.65 0.22
CA LEU A 10 0.27 1.29 -0.40
C LEU A 10 0.28 2.78 -0.08
N ILE A 11 1.41 3.29 0.40
CA ILE A 11 1.64 4.71 0.61
C ILE A 11 2.68 5.14 -0.42
N GLU A 12 2.28 5.94 -1.40
CA GLU A 12 3.11 6.34 -2.54
C GLU A 12 2.60 7.67 -3.10
N ASP A 13 3.45 8.69 -3.27
CA ASP A 13 3.05 10.00 -3.79
C ASP A 13 2.99 10.03 -5.33
N ASN A 14 3.62 9.05 -5.98
CA ASN A 14 3.60 8.88 -7.42
C ASN A 14 2.48 7.94 -7.91
N GLN A 15 1.53 8.49 -8.66
CA GLN A 15 0.42 7.72 -9.23
C GLN A 15 0.89 6.63 -10.21
N ASP A 16 1.96 6.86 -10.98
CA ASP A 16 2.43 5.88 -11.96
C ASP A 16 2.99 4.64 -11.27
N ASP A 17 3.69 4.84 -10.14
CA ASP A 17 4.19 3.75 -9.30
C ASP A 17 3.03 2.97 -8.67
N PHE A 18 1.97 3.65 -8.23
CA PHE A 18 0.73 2.99 -7.78
C PHE A 18 0.12 2.10 -8.88
N VAL A 19 -0.02 2.61 -10.11
CA VAL A 19 -0.61 1.85 -11.22
C VAL A 19 0.22 0.60 -11.53
N MET A 20 1.56 0.74 -11.55
CA MET A 20 2.47 -0.38 -11.77
C MET A 20 2.35 -1.45 -10.67
N ILE A 21 2.31 -1.04 -9.39
CA ILE A 21 2.16 -1.96 -8.26
C ILE A 21 0.77 -2.61 -8.25
N TYR A 22 -0.28 -1.85 -8.55
CA TYR A 22 -1.64 -2.38 -8.67
C TYR A 22 -1.72 -3.47 -9.73
N ASP A 23 -1.17 -3.22 -10.92
CA ASP A 23 -1.14 -4.21 -11.99
C ASP A 23 -0.39 -5.47 -11.56
N LEU A 24 0.82 -5.31 -11.01
CA LEU A 24 1.63 -6.42 -10.51
C LEU A 24 0.89 -7.28 -9.46
N LEU A 25 0.26 -6.63 -8.47
CA LEU A 25 -0.44 -7.34 -7.40
C LEU A 25 -1.78 -7.94 -7.87
N SER A 26 -2.41 -7.37 -8.91
CA SER A 26 -3.63 -7.90 -9.50
C SER A 26 -3.42 -9.24 -10.22
N GLN A 27 -2.18 -9.52 -10.65
CA GLN A 27 -1.79 -10.77 -11.29
C GLN A 27 -1.64 -11.94 -10.29
N VAL A 28 -1.65 -11.66 -8.98
CA VAL A 28 -1.56 -12.70 -7.95
C VAL A 28 -2.90 -13.44 -7.83
N GLU A 29 -2.94 -14.69 -8.30
CA GLU A 29 -4.15 -15.51 -8.31
C GLU A 29 -4.62 -15.91 -6.89
N SER A 30 -3.69 -16.20 -5.99
CA SER A 30 -3.99 -16.51 -4.60
C SER A 30 -2.78 -16.30 -3.68
N PRO A 31 -2.93 -15.61 -2.53
CA PRO A 31 -4.19 -15.05 -2.01
C PRO A 31 -4.64 -13.82 -2.79
N LYS A 32 -5.95 -13.55 -2.80
CA LYS A 32 -6.50 -12.33 -3.39
C LYS A 32 -5.96 -11.12 -2.63
N ILE A 33 -5.42 -10.16 -3.36
CA ILE A 33 -4.88 -8.92 -2.79
C ILE A 33 -5.92 -7.81 -3.00
N LEU A 34 -6.27 -7.12 -1.92
CA LEU A 34 -6.97 -5.84 -1.98
C LEU A 34 -5.94 -4.75 -1.70
N LEU A 35 -5.69 -3.92 -2.70
CA LEU A 35 -4.76 -2.80 -2.60
C LEU A 35 -5.56 -1.50 -2.40
N ASP A 36 -5.37 -0.88 -1.24
CA ASP A 36 -5.76 0.50 -0.98
C ASP A 36 -4.54 1.40 -1.19
N TRP A 37 -4.76 2.68 -1.53
CA TRP A 37 -3.69 3.64 -1.81
C TRP A 37 -3.90 4.96 -1.06
N GLU A 38 -2.82 5.47 -0.52
CA GLU A 38 -2.72 6.79 0.09
C GLU A 38 -1.49 7.51 -0.47
N ASN A 39 -1.63 8.81 -0.74
CA ASN A 39 -0.57 9.60 -1.38
C ASN A 39 0.38 10.29 -0.40
N THR A 40 0.14 10.17 0.91
CA THR A 40 1.03 10.73 1.95
C THR A 40 1.21 9.78 3.12
N TYR A 41 2.35 9.92 3.78
CA TYR A 41 2.66 9.13 4.97
C TYR A 41 1.69 9.41 6.12
N GLU A 42 1.32 10.66 6.34
CA GLU A 42 0.45 11.09 7.42
C GLU A 42 -0.98 10.56 7.26
N THR A 43 -1.53 10.62 6.04
CA THR A 43 -2.85 10.04 5.75
C THR A 43 -2.78 8.53 5.85
N GLY A 44 -1.74 7.91 5.27
CA GLY A 44 -1.46 6.49 5.39
C GLY A 44 -1.41 6.01 6.85
N LEU A 45 -0.64 6.66 7.72
CA LEU A 45 -0.59 6.37 9.16
C LEU A 45 -1.94 6.51 9.85
N THR A 46 -2.74 7.52 9.48
CA THR A 46 -4.08 7.72 10.04
C THR A 46 -5.00 6.57 9.66
N VAL A 47 -4.91 6.09 8.41
CA VAL A 47 -5.62 4.91 7.92
C VAL A 47 -5.12 3.66 8.64
N MET A 48 -3.79 3.49 8.81
CA MET A 48 -3.21 2.36 9.54
C MET A 48 -3.79 2.22 10.95
N LYS A 49 -3.87 3.32 11.70
CA LYS A 49 -4.38 3.33 13.07
C LYS A 49 -5.86 2.95 13.18
N LYS A 50 -6.62 3.02 12.08
CA LYS A 50 -8.05 2.71 12.04
C LYS A 50 -8.35 1.26 11.63
N ILE A 51 -7.40 0.54 11.03
CA ILE A 51 -7.68 -0.74 10.35
C ILE A 51 -6.59 -1.80 10.63
N ASN A 52 -6.99 -3.05 10.88
CA ASN A 52 -6.08 -4.21 10.88
C ASN A 52 -5.75 -4.64 9.43
N MET A 53 -4.84 -3.94 8.76
CA MET A 53 -4.31 -4.30 7.42
C MET A 53 -2.83 -4.71 7.48
N ILE A 54 -2.35 -5.44 6.47
CA ILE A 54 -0.91 -5.65 6.26
C ILE A 54 -0.38 -4.45 5.47
N PHE A 55 0.71 -3.85 5.93
CA PHE A 55 1.24 -2.63 5.34
C PHE A 55 2.44 -2.94 4.45
N VAL A 56 2.38 -2.54 3.18
CA VAL A 56 3.50 -2.63 2.25
C VAL A 56 3.88 -1.21 1.87
N CYS A 57 4.94 -0.69 2.49
CA CYS A 57 5.51 0.60 2.15
C CYS A 57 6.52 0.36 1.03
N LEU A 58 6.12 0.54 -0.23
CA LEU A 58 7.04 0.49 -1.35
C LEU A 58 7.33 1.92 -1.79
N THR A 59 8.51 2.34 -1.35
CA THR A 59 9.44 3.32 -1.94
C THR A 59 9.43 4.81 -1.51
N ILE A 60 10.64 5.25 -1.12
CA ILE A 60 11.22 6.63 -1.08
C ILE A 60 10.71 7.71 -0.10
N ILE A 61 10.41 7.37 1.17
CA ILE A 61 10.54 8.38 2.26
C ILE A 61 11.98 8.42 2.83
N TRP A 62 12.96 7.77 2.19
CA TRP A 62 14.36 7.86 2.62
C TRP A 62 15.04 9.15 2.14
N GLU A 63 14.55 9.78 1.06
CA GLU A 63 15.21 10.95 0.48
C GLU A 63 14.61 12.29 0.94
N LYS A 64 13.34 12.32 1.36
CA LYS A 64 12.67 13.54 1.89
C LYS A 64 12.68 13.71 3.42
N GLN A 65 13.35 12.82 4.17
CA GLN A 65 13.60 13.00 5.61
C GLN A 65 15.01 13.50 5.93
N LYS A 66 15.78 13.96 4.93
CA LYS A 66 16.95 14.80 5.13
C LYS A 66 16.57 16.24 4.84
N ASP A 67 15.90 16.88 5.79
CA ASP A 67 16.04 18.30 6.13
C ASP A 67 15.42 18.55 7.52
#